data_AF-A0A6N3BSK6-F1
#
_entry.id   AF-A0A6N3BSK6-F1
#
_cell.length_a   1.000
_cell.length_b   1.000
_cell.length_c   1.000
_cell.angle_alpha   90.00
_cell.angle_beta   90.00
_cell.angle_gamma   90.00
#
_symmetry.space_group_name_H-M   'P 1'
#
loop_
_entity.id
_entity.type
_entity.pdbx_description
1 polymer ?
#
loop_
_entity_poly.entity_id
_entity_poly.type
_entity_poly.pdbx_seq_one_letter_code
_entity_poly.pdbx_strand_id
1 'polypeptide(L)' 'MSKEEILDLASHSVDLGIKTIVMQGGEDDFYSLDYLKEIIYHIKEKFPDVAITLSLGERDF' A
#
# COMPACT_ATOMS: atom_id res chain seq x y z
N MET A 1 2.29 -11.49 -0.51
CA MET A 1 1.20 -11.04 0.38
C MET A 1 -0.04 -10.85 -0.48
N SER A 2 -1.19 -11.35 -0.06
CA SER A 2 -2.44 -11.18 -0.80
C SER A 2 -2.97 -9.75 -0.62
N LYS A 3 -3.85 -9.29 -1.53
CA LYS A 3 -4.45 -7.94 -1.44
C LYS A 3 -5.20 -7.77 -0.10
N GLU A 4 -5.93 -8.78 0.32
CA GLU A 4 -6.72 -8.79 1.56
C GLU A 4 -5.83 -8.62 2.78
N GLU A 5 -4.71 -9.34 2.85
CA GLU A 5 -3.73 -9.20 3.94
C GLU A 5 -3.18 -7.78 4.03
N ILE A 6 -2.92 -7.11 2.90
CA ILE A 6 -2.42 -5.73 2.88
C ILE A 6 -3.47 -4.77 3.44
N LEU A 7 -4.72 -4.93 3.03
CA LEU A 7 -5.83 -4.06 3.45
C LEU A 7 -6.19 -4.26 4.92
N ASP A 8 -6.15 -5.49 5.42
CA ASP A 8 -6.38 -5.81 6.82
C ASP A 8 -5.28 -5.22 7.70
N LEU A 9 -4.01 -5.35 7.29
CA LEU A 9 -2.89 -4.73 7.99
C LEU A 9 -2.98 -3.20 8.00
N ALA A 10 -3.37 -2.59 6.87
CA ALA A 10 -3.59 -1.15 6.78
C ALA A 10 -4.71 -0.71 7.74
N SER A 11 -5.85 -1.42 7.74
CA SER A 11 -6.96 -1.15 8.65
C SER A 11 -6.53 -1.24 10.11
N HIS A 12 -5.84 -2.33 10.47
CA HIS A 12 -5.36 -2.54 11.83
C HIS A 12 -4.37 -1.44 12.26
N SER A 13 -3.48 -1.02 11.36
CA SER A 13 -2.52 0.06 11.64
C SER A 13 -3.22 1.37 11.93
N VAL A 14 -4.26 1.71 11.16
CA VAL A 14 -5.05 2.93 11.37
C VAL A 14 -5.84 2.88 12.67
N ASP A 15 -6.39 1.72 13.03
CA ASP A 15 -7.09 1.52 14.31
C ASP A 15 -6.14 1.71 15.51
N LEU A 16 -4.85 1.44 15.34
CA LEU A 16 -3.79 1.72 16.32
C LEU A 16 -3.32 3.19 16.31
N GLY A 17 -3.90 4.05 15.47
CA GLY A 17 -3.54 5.46 15.34
C GLY A 17 -2.35 5.74 14.42
N ILE A 18 -1.86 4.74 13.68
CA ILE A 18 -0.78 4.92 12.71
C ILE A 18 -1.37 5.57 11.45
N LYS A 19 -0.83 6.73 11.08
CA LYS A 19 -1.29 7.52 9.92
C LYS A 19 -0.30 7.54 8.76
N THR A 20 0.76 6.74 8.83
CA THR A 20 1.77 6.63 7.79
C THR A 20 2.02 5.16 7.48
N ILE A 21 1.81 4.77 6.21
CA ILE A 21 2.06 3.43 5.71
C ILE A 21 3.18 3.51 4.68
N VAL A 22 4.19 2.65 4.84
CA VAL A 22 5.28 2.52 3.85
C VAL A 22 5.06 1.20 3.10
N MET A 23 4.85 1.29 1.79
CA MET A 23 4.74 0.13 0.90
C MET A 23 6.09 -0.07 0.20
N GLN A 24 6.73 -1.21 0.48
CA GLN A 24 8.03 -1.57 -0.08
C GLN A 24 7.86 -2.77 -1.01
N GLY A 25 8.18 -2.57 -2.29
CA GLY A 25 8.01 -3.59 -3.33
C GLY A 25 9.27 -4.41 -3.62
N GLY A 26 10.48 -3.91 -3.30
CA GLY A 26 11.74 -4.52 -3.76
C GLY A 26 11.85 -4.58 -5.30
N GLU A 27 12.96 -5.14 -5.82
CA GLU A 27 13.13 -5.51 -7.25
C GLU A 27 12.20 -6.66 -7.68
N ASP A 28 11.10 -6.89 -6.96
CA ASP A 28 10.14 -7.93 -7.30
C ASP A 28 9.19 -7.43 -8.38
N ASP A 29 9.36 -7.97 -9.60
CA ASP A 29 8.44 -7.86 -10.73
C ASP A 29 7.03 -8.40 -10.44
N PHE A 30 6.86 -9.07 -9.30
CA PHE A 30 5.61 -9.70 -8.89
C PHE A 30 4.46 -8.71 -8.67
N TYR A 31 4.76 -7.52 -8.13
CA TYR A 31 3.73 -6.50 -7.88
C TYR A 31 3.60 -5.59 -9.09
N SER A 32 2.61 -5.87 -9.95
CA SER A 32 2.31 -5.01 -11.08
C SER A 32 1.85 -3.62 -10.62
N LEU A 33 2.02 -2.62 -11.50
CA LEU A 33 1.51 -1.27 -11.27
C LEU A 33 0.02 -1.25 -10.97
N ASP A 34 -0.76 -2.08 -11.67
CA ASP A 34 -2.21 -2.13 -11.49
C ASP A 34 -2.61 -2.71 -10.13
N TYR A 35 -1.89 -3.74 -9.67
CA TYR A 35 -2.08 -4.30 -8.33
C TYR A 35 -1.82 -3.24 -7.24
N LEU A 36 -0.72 -2.50 -7.35
CA LEU A 36 -0.38 -1.41 -6.43
C LEU A 36 -1.43 -0.29 -6.46
N LYS A 37 -1.86 0.14 -7.65
CA LYS A 37 -2.91 1.17 -7.81
C LYS A 37 -4.19 0.77 -7.10
N GLU A 38 -4.63 -0.48 -7.28
CA GLU A 38 -5.85 -0.99 -6.67
C GLU A 38 -5.78 -0.95 -5.14
N ILE A 39 -4.65 -1.38 -4.56
CA ILE A 39 -4.45 -1.33 -3.10
C ILE A 39 -4.45 0.11 -2.59
N ILE A 40 -3.65 0.99 -3.21
CA ILE A 40 -3.52 2.39 -2.78
C ILE A 40 -4.88 3.07 -2.85
N TYR A 41 -5.65 2.82 -3.92
CA TYR A 41 -7.00 3.34 -4.08
C TYR A 41 -7.89 2.95 -2.90
N HIS A 42 -7.96 1.65 -2.56
CA HIS A 42 -8.80 1.20 -1.45
C HIS A 42 -8.35 1.73 -0.08
N ILE A 43 -7.04 1.81 0.17
CA ILE A 43 -6.53 2.39 1.43
C ILE A 43 -6.95 3.87 1.52
N LYS A 44 -6.80 4.64 0.45
CA LYS A 44 -7.13 6.07 0.43
C LYS A 44 -8.63 6.36 0.44
N GLU A 45 -9.44 5.49 -0.18
CA GLU A 45 -10.90 5.55 -0.11
C GLU A 45 -11.38 5.36 1.34
N LYS A 46 -10.83 4.36 2.04
CA LYS A 46 -11.22 4.03 3.43
C LYS A 46 -10.60 4.99 4.46
N PHE A 47 -9.37 5.44 4.21
CA PHE A 47 -8.56 6.24 5.13
C PHE A 47 -7.91 7.44 4.41
N PRO A 48 -8.67 8.51 4.13
CA PRO A 48 -8.21 9.62 3.31
C PRO A 48 -7.05 10.41 3.94
N ASP A 49 -6.91 10.35 5.27
CA ASP A 49 -5.89 11.07 6.04
C ASP A 49 -4.57 10.30 6.22
N VAL A 50 -4.50 9.04 5.79
CA VAL A 50 -3.29 8.22 5.87
C VAL A 50 -2.30 8.62 4.78
N ALA A 51 -1.06 8.94 5.15
CA ALA A 51 0.03 9.10 4.20
C ALA A 51 0.54 7.73 3.72
N ILE A 52 0.77 7.59 2.41
CA ILE A 52 1.35 6.38 1.81
C ILE A 52 2.66 6.76 1.13
N THR A 53 3.74 6.09 1.53
CA THR A 53 5.05 6.21 0.88
C THR A 53 5.33 4.95 0.09
N LEU A 54 5.67 5.10 -1.19
CA LEU A 54 6.05 4.00 -2.06
C LEU A 54 7.58 3.93 -2.20
N SER A 55 8.13 2.75 -1.95
CA SER A 55 9.54 2.43 -2.20
C SER A 55 9.61 1.26 -3.18
N LEU A 56 9.70 1.58 -4.47
CA LEU A 56 9.52 0.61 -5.57
C LEU A 56 10.82 0.28 -6.33
N GLY A 57 11.98 0.79 -5.89
CA GLY A 57 13.23 0.66 -6.65
C GLY A 57 13.19 1.43 -7.97
N GLU A 58 14.06 1.07 -8.90
CA GLU A 58 14.01 1.57 -10.28
C GLU A 58 12.88 0.84 -11.03
N ARG A 59 11.91 1.59 -11.54
CA ARG A 59 10.83 1.07 -12.40
C ARG A 59 10.59 2.05 -13.53
N ASP A 60 10.30 1.50 -14.71
CA ASP A 60 9.83 2.30 -15.84
C ASP A 60 8.33 2.64 -15.62
N PHE A 61 7.96 3.90 -15.84
CA PHE A 61 6.61 4.45 -15.62
C PHE A 61 5.90 4.79 -16.93
#